data_AF-A0A495ACV5-F1
#
_entry.id   AF-A0A495ACV5-F1
#
_cell.length_a   1.000
_cell.length_b   1.000
_cell.length_c   1.000
_cell.angle_alpha   90.00
_cell.angle_beta   90.00
_cell.angle_gamma   90.00
#
_symmetry.space_group_name_H-M   'P 1'
#
loop_
_entity.id
_entity.type
_entity.pdbx_description
1 polymer ?
#
loop_
_entity_poly.entity_id
_entity_poly.type
_entity_poly.pdbx_seq_one_letter_code
_entity_poly.pdbx_strand_id
1 'polypeptide(L)'
;MSGQSHARTVLLVRADAPQLPFVAAALGARFTAVTRDGWSAVLVPERLDPAALAAAGDPHSIAVELHSDGAARRLRVYPPVAVLDAHRDWGDQLAELSGSTTLEWAPAEASPAAELVADARHGQDAASDGAGPDVPEEAPGNDDAAAPAPRGADEARTVTAVESIASLCDLDPAATARLENYARTPSSALLLESVLQLLGLPTVAAKIVEGQRSLEELDGVGDYEPRSTGLSLLDSVSVEPSATDVLSRIQRAYVRRPGLLLALGGAEVALGAGLAGLAARGGRGARVFGSASALMFSDAALQAALWASVRARKRR
;
A
#
# COMPACT_ATOMS: atom_id res chain seq x y z
N MET A 1 12.74 -17.00 -22.25
CA MET A 1 12.94 -15.54 -22.28
C MET A 1 13.11 -15.10 -20.84
N SER A 2 14.35 -14.96 -20.40
CA SER A 2 14.69 -14.58 -19.03
C SER A 2 14.41 -13.07 -18.91
N GLY A 3 13.21 -12.72 -18.45
CA GLY A 3 12.86 -11.34 -18.16
C GLY A 3 13.77 -10.86 -17.03
N GLN A 4 14.56 -9.81 -17.28
CA GLN A 4 15.25 -9.11 -16.21
C GLN A 4 14.19 -8.60 -15.24
N SER A 5 14.12 -9.22 -14.07
CA SER A 5 13.28 -8.75 -12.97
C SER A 5 13.89 -7.45 -12.47
N HIS A 6 13.33 -6.32 -12.91
CA HIS A 6 13.66 -5.03 -12.31
C HIS A 6 13.10 -5.01 -10.89
N ALA A 7 13.92 -4.60 -9.93
CA ALA A 7 13.48 -4.39 -8.56
C ALA A 7 12.29 -3.43 -8.52
N ARG A 8 11.21 -3.84 -7.86
CA ARG A 8 9.96 -3.08 -7.77
C ARG A 8 9.57 -2.93 -6.31
N THR A 9 9.16 -1.71 -5.99
CA THR A 9 8.58 -1.38 -4.69
C THR A 9 7.16 -0.89 -4.89
N VAL A 10 6.22 -1.50 -4.16
CA VAL A 10 4.82 -1.07 -4.10
C VAL A 10 4.47 -0.77 -2.66
N LEU A 11 3.77 0.34 -2.44
CA LEU A 11 3.16 0.66 -1.16
C LEU A 11 1.64 0.50 -1.27
N LEU A 12 1.08 -0.37 -0.43
CA LEU A 12 -0.34 -0.46 -0.18
C LEU A 12 -0.73 0.59 0.86
N VAL A 13 -1.56 1.54 0.45
CA VAL A 13 -2.12 2.58 1.32
C VAL A 13 -3.64 2.53 1.29
N ARG A 14 -4.27 2.88 2.41
CA ARG A 14 -5.72 3.01 2.48
C ARG A 14 -6.17 4.37 1.92
N ALA A 15 -6.00 4.52 0.61
CA ALA A 15 -6.53 5.64 -0.14
C ALA A 15 -7.27 5.09 -1.35
N ASP A 16 -8.54 5.47 -1.56
CA ASP A 16 -9.29 5.06 -2.75
C ASP A 16 -8.97 5.98 -3.94
N ALA A 17 -9.35 5.57 -5.14
CA ALA A 17 -9.05 6.25 -6.40
C ALA A 17 -9.40 7.77 -6.41
N PRO A 18 -10.50 8.24 -5.78
CA PRO A 18 -10.79 9.66 -5.64
C PRO A 18 -9.81 10.43 -4.74
N GLN A 19 -9.14 9.78 -3.80
CA GLN A 19 -8.25 10.45 -2.83
C GLN A 19 -6.85 10.67 -3.41
N LEU A 20 -6.41 9.81 -4.34
CA LEU A 20 -5.07 9.85 -4.93
C LEU A 20 -4.65 11.17 -5.60
N PRO A 21 -5.53 11.96 -6.27
CA PRO A 21 -5.16 13.30 -6.76
C PRO A 21 -4.75 14.29 -5.66
N PHE A 22 -5.27 14.13 -4.45
CA PHE A 22 -4.87 14.95 -3.30
C PHE A 22 -3.55 14.47 -2.72
N VAL A 23 -3.34 13.15 -2.68
CA VAL A 23 -2.07 12.55 -2.25
C VAL A 23 -0.93 13.01 -3.18
N ALA A 24 -1.13 12.95 -4.50
CA ALA A 24 -0.15 13.45 -5.48
C ALA A 24 0.14 14.95 -5.32
N ALA A 25 -0.89 15.76 -5.06
CA ALA A 25 -0.74 17.19 -4.82
C ALA A 25 0.01 17.48 -3.50
N ALA A 26 -0.32 16.78 -2.42
CA ALA A 26 0.30 16.96 -1.10
C ALA A 26 1.79 16.57 -1.12
N LEU A 27 2.13 15.50 -1.83
CA LEU A 27 3.51 15.02 -1.97
C LEU A 27 4.29 15.78 -3.05
N GLY A 28 3.62 16.56 -3.90
CA GLY A 28 4.25 17.22 -5.05
C GLY A 28 4.87 16.24 -6.04
N ALA A 29 4.38 14.99 -6.08
CA ALA A 29 5.02 13.89 -6.78
C ALA A 29 4.05 13.19 -7.73
N ARG A 30 4.55 12.75 -8.88
CA ARG A 30 3.84 11.88 -9.81
C ARG A 30 4.02 10.43 -9.41
N PHE A 31 2.94 9.65 -9.43
CA PHE A 31 3.00 8.20 -9.24
C PHE A 31 1.89 7.49 -10.02
N THR A 32 2.07 6.18 -10.21
CA THR A 32 1.06 5.29 -10.78
C THR A 32 0.52 4.41 -9.68
N ALA A 33 -0.79 4.21 -9.64
CA ALA A 33 -1.44 3.40 -8.62
C ALA A 33 -2.56 2.52 -9.20
N VAL A 34 -2.80 1.40 -8.55
CA VAL A 34 -3.91 0.50 -8.84
C VAL A 34 -4.84 0.44 -7.64
N THR A 35 -6.09 0.83 -7.83
CA THR A 35 -7.07 0.93 -6.73
C THR A 35 -7.97 -0.29 -6.68
N ARG A 36 -8.12 -0.91 -5.51
CA ARG A 36 -8.93 -2.11 -5.30
C ARG A 36 -9.49 -2.12 -3.89
N ASP A 37 -10.80 -2.29 -3.75
CA ASP A 37 -11.47 -2.49 -2.46
C ASP A 37 -11.16 -1.40 -1.41
N GLY A 38 -10.98 -0.14 -1.85
CA GLY A 38 -10.65 1.00 -0.99
C GLY A 38 -9.17 1.15 -0.63
N TRP A 39 -8.31 0.28 -1.15
CA TRP A 39 -6.85 0.36 -1.07
C TRP A 39 -6.27 0.81 -2.40
N SER A 40 -5.09 1.42 -2.35
CA SER A 40 -4.28 1.72 -3.53
C SER A 40 -2.92 1.07 -3.41
N ALA A 41 -2.58 0.27 -4.41
CA ALA A 41 -1.23 -0.24 -4.63
C ALA A 41 -0.47 0.79 -5.47
N VAL A 42 0.35 1.61 -4.82
CA VAL A 42 1.11 2.69 -5.46
C VAL A 42 2.51 2.18 -5.79
N LEU A 43 2.94 2.31 -7.04
CA LEU A 43 4.34 2.09 -7.41
C LEU A 43 5.16 3.24 -6.83
N VAL A 44 6.09 2.92 -5.93
CA VAL A 44 6.91 3.92 -5.26
C VAL A 44 8.03 4.37 -6.22
N PRO A 45 8.04 5.65 -6.67
CA PRO A 45 9.17 6.19 -7.42
C PRO A 45 10.43 6.24 -6.53
N GLU A 46 11.63 6.11 -7.12
CA GLU A 46 12.90 6.08 -6.37
C GLU A 46 13.14 7.29 -5.43
N ARG A 47 12.49 8.42 -5.71
CA ARG A 47 12.65 9.67 -4.94
C ARG A 47 11.52 9.92 -3.94
N LEU A 48 10.50 9.07 -3.91
CA LEU A 48 9.36 9.24 -3.01
C LEU A 48 9.60 8.42 -1.76
N ASP A 49 9.54 9.07 -0.61
CA ASP A 49 9.59 8.39 0.68
C ASP A 49 8.29 7.58 0.89
N PRO A 50 8.38 6.24 1.07
CA PRO A 50 7.21 5.41 1.37
C PRO A 50 6.46 5.85 2.62
N ALA A 51 7.19 6.36 3.62
CA ALA A 51 6.58 6.87 4.83
C ALA A 51 5.67 8.07 4.50
N ALA A 52 6.15 9.00 3.66
CA ALA A 52 5.40 10.22 3.33
C ALA A 52 4.12 9.87 2.58
N LEU A 53 4.20 8.88 1.71
CA LEU A 53 3.05 8.34 1.00
C LEU A 53 2.04 7.66 1.94
N ALA A 54 2.51 6.91 2.95
CA ALA A 54 1.64 6.33 3.98
C ALA A 54 0.90 7.42 4.78
N ALA A 55 1.62 8.45 5.23
CA ALA A 55 1.07 9.58 5.96
C ALA A 55 0.05 10.38 5.14
N ALA A 56 0.33 10.59 3.85
CA ALA A 56 -0.53 11.36 2.95
C ALA A 56 -1.78 10.58 2.50
N GLY A 57 -1.72 9.25 2.44
CA GLY A 57 -2.85 8.40 2.06
C GLY A 57 -3.93 8.36 3.13
N ASP A 58 -3.62 7.75 4.27
CA ASP A 58 -4.49 7.74 5.46
C ASP A 58 -3.63 7.59 6.73
N PRO A 59 -3.44 8.67 7.51
CA PRO A 59 -2.57 8.66 8.69
C PRO A 59 -3.11 7.80 9.84
N HIS A 60 -4.38 7.37 9.79
CA HIS A 60 -5.02 6.56 10.83
C HIS A 60 -5.02 5.07 10.50
N SER A 61 -4.57 4.67 9.32
CA SER A 61 -4.50 3.28 8.89
C SER A 61 -3.04 2.82 8.76
N ILE A 62 -2.85 1.51 8.81
CA ILE A 62 -1.57 0.90 8.45
C ILE A 62 -1.30 1.08 6.94
N ALA A 63 -0.03 1.11 6.56
CA ALA A 63 0.41 0.96 5.18
C ALA A 63 1.37 -0.22 5.07
N VAL A 64 1.43 -0.88 3.91
CA VAL A 64 2.28 -2.06 3.72
C VAL A 64 3.14 -1.88 2.48
N GLU A 65 4.46 -1.84 2.68
CA GLU A 65 5.43 -1.80 1.60
C GLU A 65 5.86 -3.22 1.24
N LEU A 66 5.88 -3.47 -0.06
CA LEU A 66 6.32 -4.71 -0.66
C LEU A 66 7.46 -4.38 -1.62
N HIS A 67 8.55 -5.13 -1.50
CA HIS A 67 9.67 -5.04 -2.39
C HIS A 67 10.05 -6.43 -2.88
N SER A 68 10.37 -6.55 -4.16
CA SER A 68 10.94 -7.76 -4.75
C SER A 68 11.88 -7.38 -5.87
N ASP A 69 13.05 -8.02 -5.91
CA ASP A 69 13.96 -8.02 -7.06
C ASP A 69 13.84 -9.34 -7.87
N GLY A 70 12.89 -10.21 -7.50
CA GLY A 70 12.67 -11.53 -8.08
C GLY A 70 13.46 -12.65 -7.39
N ALA A 71 14.46 -12.32 -6.58
CA ALA A 71 15.27 -13.27 -5.83
C ALA A 71 15.06 -13.10 -4.32
N ALA A 72 15.19 -11.87 -3.82
CA ALA A 72 14.85 -11.46 -2.47
C ALA A 72 13.49 -10.75 -2.43
N ARG A 73 12.81 -10.90 -1.30
CA ARG A 73 11.52 -10.25 -1.04
C ARG A 73 11.56 -9.56 0.31
N ARG A 74 10.86 -8.45 0.43
CA ARG A 74 10.67 -7.74 1.70
C ARG A 74 9.23 -7.27 1.83
N LEU A 75 8.67 -7.43 3.02
CA LEU A 75 7.41 -6.83 3.42
C LEU A 75 7.65 -5.99 4.67
N ARG A 76 7.23 -4.73 4.65
CA ARG A 76 7.29 -3.84 5.82
C ARG A 76 5.92 -3.27 6.11
N VAL A 77 5.50 -3.31 7.36
CA VAL A 77 4.24 -2.72 7.83
C VAL A 77 4.52 -1.41 8.55
N TYR A 78 3.96 -0.32 8.04
CA TYR A 78 4.01 0.99 8.66
C TYR A 78 2.81 1.11 9.61
N PRO A 79 3.03 1.39 10.91
CA PRO A 79 1.95 1.69 11.84
C PRO A 79 1.23 2.99 11.43
N PRO A 80 0.00 3.22 11.93
CA PRO A 80 -0.69 4.49 11.72
C PRO A 80 0.15 5.66 12.25
N VAL A 81 0.44 6.63 11.39
CA VAL A 81 1.25 7.81 11.73
C VAL A 81 0.60 8.61 12.86
N ALA A 82 -0.73 8.61 12.95
CA ALA A 82 -1.48 9.27 14.01
C ALA A 82 -1.24 8.71 15.42
N VAL A 83 -0.65 7.53 15.55
CA VAL A 83 -0.31 6.89 16.85
C VAL A 83 1.14 7.19 17.27
N LEU A 84 1.96 7.71 16.35
CA LEU A 84 3.33 8.10 16.63
C LEU A 84 3.37 9.38 17.48
N ASP A 85 4.49 9.59 18.17
CA ASP A 85 4.70 10.79 18.98
C ASP A 85 4.79 12.01 18.06
N ALA A 86 3.80 12.90 18.17
CA ALA A 86 3.70 14.13 17.38
C ALA A 86 4.83 15.13 17.66
N HIS A 87 5.57 14.97 18.75
CA HIS A 87 6.71 15.82 19.10
C HIS A 87 8.04 15.36 18.52
N ARG A 88 8.08 14.18 17.93
CA ARG A 88 9.27 13.61 17.29
C ARG A 88 9.07 13.55 15.78
N ASP A 89 10.18 13.53 15.05
CA ASP A 89 10.11 13.22 13.63
C ASP A 89 9.58 11.79 13.45
N TRP A 90 8.60 11.65 12.57
CA TRP A 90 7.89 10.40 12.34
C TRP A 90 8.72 9.47 11.44
N GLY A 91 9.59 10.01 10.57
CA GLY A 91 10.56 9.23 9.81
C GLY A 91 11.57 8.51 10.70
N ASP A 92 12.10 9.21 11.70
CA ASP A 92 13.01 8.62 12.71
C ASP A 92 12.31 7.51 13.51
N GLN A 93 11.09 7.74 13.98
CA GLN A 93 10.30 6.74 14.70
C GLN A 93 10.01 5.50 13.84
N LEU A 94 9.67 5.71 12.56
CA LEU A 94 9.45 4.61 11.64
C LEU A 94 10.74 3.84 11.34
N ALA A 95 11.88 4.52 11.27
CA ALA A 95 13.19 3.89 11.11
C ALA A 95 13.56 3.03 12.33
N GLU A 96 13.29 3.50 13.55
CA GLU A 96 13.44 2.72 14.79
C GLU A 96 12.59 1.43 14.77
N LEU A 97 11.35 1.52 14.25
CA LEU A 97 10.43 0.39 14.15
C LEU A 97 10.73 -0.54 12.96
N SER A 98 11.62 -0.17 12.04
CA SER A 98 11.85 -0.93 10.81
C SER A 98 12.28 -2.37 11.09
N GLY A 99 13.15 -2.59 12.08
CA GLY A 99 13.64 -3.92 12.43
C GLY A 99 12.57 -4.85 13.00
N SER A 100 11.56 -4.31 13.68
CA SER A 100 10.46 -5.08 14.28
C SER A 100 9.20 -5.10 13.42
N THR A 101 9.17 -4.46 12.25
CA THR A 101 7.99 -4.42 11.38
C THR A 101 8.26 -4.90 9.96
N THR A 102 9.44 -5.49 9.74
CA THR A 102 9.90 -5.95 8.42
C THR A 102 10.15 -7.45 8.44
N LEU A 103 9.58 -8.14 7.44
CA LEU A 103 9.91 -9.50 7.08
C LEU A 103 10.76 -9.48 5.82
N GLU A 104 11.87 -10.21 5.85
CA GLU A 104 12.80 -10.35 4.73
C GLU A 104 12.92 -11.83 4.36
N TRP A 105 12.92 -12.10 3.07
CA TRP A 105 13.13 -13.44 2.52
C TRP A 105 14.29 -13.37 1.55
N ALA A 106 15.41 -13.96 1.95
CA ALA A 106 16.60 -14.07 1.12
C ALA A 106 16.39 -15.03 -0.07
N PRO A 107 17.18 -14.89 -1.15
CA PRO A 107 17.17 -15.84 -2.27
C PRO A 107 17.41 -17.28 -1.79
N ALA A 108 16.85 -18.23 -2.53
CA ALA A 108 16.89 -19.66 -2.19
C ALA A 108 18.29 -20.32 -2.27
N GLU A 109 19.36 -19.56 -2.45
CA GLU A 109 20.77 -20.00 -2.45
C GLU A 109 21.54 -19.13 -1.44
N ALA A 110 22.29 -19.61 -0.44
CA ALA A 110 22.70 -20.95 -0.07
C ALA A 110 22.41 -21.15 1.43
N SER A 111 21.56 -22.12 1.75
CA SER A 111 21.60 -22.68 3.10
C SER A 111 22.96 -23.37 3.26
N PRO A 112 23.80 -23.01 4.25
CA PRO A 112 25.08 -23.67 4.48
C PRO A 112 24.93 -25.18 4.72
N ALA A 113 23.72 -25.65 4.99
CA ALA A 113 23.38 -27.06 5.09
C ALA A 113 23.47 -27.81 3.74
N ALA A 114 23.18 -27.15 2.61
CA ALA A 114 23.32 -27.75 1.28
C ALA A 114 24.81 -27.86 0.88
N GLU A 115 25.62 -26.88 1.28
CA GLU A 115 27.08 -26.88 1.07
C GLU A 115 27.77 -27.93 1.96
N LEU A 116 27.35 -28.07 3.24
CA LEU A 116 27.81 -29.15 4.13
C LEU A 116 27.42 -30.56 3.64
N VAL A 117 26.27 -30.72 2.98
CA VAL A 117 25.88 -32.01 2.37
C VAL A 117 26.60 -32.26 1.05
N ALA A 118 26.99 -31.22 0.31
CA ALA A 118 27.83 -31.34 -0.88
C ALA A 118 29.29 -31.67 -0.52
N ASP A 119 29.84 -31.04 0.51
CA ASP A 119 31.18 -31.34 1.06
C ASP A 119 31.22 -32.73 1.72
N ALA A 120 30.17 -33.13 2.44
CA ALA A 120 30.08 -34.50 2.97
C ALA A 120 30.05 -35.55 1.86
N ARG A 121 29.49 -35.23 0.69
CA ARG A 121 29.48 -36.13 -0.48
C ARG A 121 30.80 -36.11 -1.26
N HIS A 122 31.57 -35.02 -1.22
CA HIS A 122 32.92 -34.96 -1.81
C HIS A 122 34.01 -35.56 -0.92
N GLY A 123 33.81 -35.59 0.41
CA GLY A 123 34.72 -36.23 1.36
C GLY A 123 34.59 -37.75 1.45
N GLN A 124 33.47 -38.33 1.00
CA GLN A 124 33.19 -39.77 1.16
C GLN A 124 33.83 -40.65 0.06
N ASP A 125 34.29 -40.07 -1.05
CA ASP A 125 34.91 -40.79 -2.17
C ASP A 125 36.45 -40.87 -2.08
N ALA A 126 37.07 -40.29 -1.05
CA ALA A 126 38.53 -40.20 -0.90
C ALA A 126 39.12 -40.92 0.34
N ALA A 127 38.36 -41.80 1.00
CA ALA A 127 38.88 -42.56 2.14
C ALA A 127 38.45 -44.04 2.11
N SER A 128 39.18 -44.83 1.34
CA SER A 128 39.25 -46.29 1.51
C SER A 128 40.65 -46.75 1.19
N ASP A 129 41.57 -46.59 2.15
CA ASP A 129 42.65 -47.55 2.38
C ASP A 129 43.33 -47.29 3.73
N GLY A 130 43.53 -48.34 4.53
CA GLY A 130 44.54 -48.35 5.60
C GLY A 130 44.08 -48.38 7.06
N ALA A 131 43.71 -49.58 7.51
CA ALA A 131 43.89 -50.17 8.85
C ALA A 131 44.51 -49.37 10.04
N GLY A 132 43.77 -49.37 11.17
CA GLY A 132 44.26 -49.83 12.48
C GLY A 132 44.80 -48.79 13.48
N PRO A 133 44.67 -49.03 14.81
CA PRO A 133 44.31 -48.01 15.81
C PRO A 133 45.45 -47.65 16.78
N ASP A 134 45.37 -46.47 17.41
CA ASP A 134 45.76 -46.23 18.81
C ASP A 134 45.42 -44.78 19.26
N VAL A 135 44.88 -44.67 20.48
CA VAL A 135 44.55 -43.47 21.29
C VAL A 135 44.93 -43.88 22.74
N PRO A 136 45.38 -43.02 23.68
CA PRO A 136 45.22 -41.55 23.78
C PRO A 136 46.45 -40.75 24.19
N GLU A 137 46.41 -39.41 24.02
CA GLU A 137 46.97 -38.50 25.03
C GLU A 137 46.24 -37.15 25.04
N GLU A 138 45.71 -36.79 26.21
CA GLU A 138 45.13 -35.49 26.55
C GLU A 138 46.22 -34.42 26.69
N ALA A 139 45.97 -33.24 26.14
CA ALA A 139 46.49 -31.99 26.69
C ALA A 139 45.47 -30.86 26.48
N PRO A 140 45.15 -30.06 27.52
CA PRO A 140 44.13 -29.02 27.46
C PRO A 140 44.74 -27.72 26.92
N GLY A 141 44.27 -27.29 25.75
CA GLY A 141 44.68 -26.06 25.10
C GLY A 141 43.47 -25.24 24.72
N ASN A 142 43.15 -24.28 25.58
CA ASN A 142 42.31 -23.11 25.38
C ASN A 142 42.09 -22.72 23.90
N ASP A 143 40.90 -23.00 23.36
CA ASP A 143 40.36 -22.27 22.21
C ASP A 143 38.97 -21.76 22.58
N ASP A 144 38.92 -20.43 22.64
CA ASP A 144 37.74 -19.58 22.74
C ASP A 144 36.72 -20.03 21.68
N ALA A 145 35.77 -20.86 22.08
CA ALA A 145 34.73 -21.38 21.19
C ALA A 145 33.76 -20.24 20.86
N ALA A 146 34.10 -19.56 19.76
CA ALA A 146 33.26 -18.84 18.82
C ALA A 146 31.77 -18.72 19.22
N ALA A 147 31.35 -17.49 19.49
CA ALA A 147 29.96 -17.11 19.62
C ALA A 147 29.10 -17.71 18.49
N PRO A 148 27.96 -18.36 18.78
CA PRO A 148 27.02 -18.81 17.74
C PRO A 148 26.19 -17.60 17.29
N ALA A 149 26.75 -16.70 16.48
CA ALA A 149 26.07 -15.44 16.13
C ALA A 149 26.18 -15.15 14.63
N PRO A 150 25.33 -15.80 13.82
CA PRO A 150 24.39 -15.02 13.01
C PRO A 150 22.97 -15.59 12.90
N ARG A 151 22.76 -16.90 13.11
CA ARG A 151 21.44 -17.54 12.90
C ARG A 151 20.41 -17.21 13.99
N GLY A 152 20.82 -17.17 15.26
CA GLY A 152 19.89 -16.90 16.37
C GLY A 152 19.39 -15.45 16.40
N ALA A 153 20.18 -14.50 15.91
CA ALA A 153 19.80 -13.09 15.85
C ALA A 153 18.74 -12.82 14.77
N ASP A 154 18.84 -13.51 13.63
CA ASP A 154 17.90 -13.38 12.52
C ASP A 154 16.55 -14.05 12.83
N GLU A 155 16.59 -15.21 13.50
CA GLU A 155 15.39 -15.88 13.99
C GLU A 155 14.67 -15.06 15.07
N ALA A 156 15.42 -14.49 16.03
CA ALA A 156 14.84 -13.60 17.05
C ALA A 156 14.20 -12.36 16.41
N ARG A 157 14.85 -11.75 15.41
CA ARG A 157 14.29 -10.60 14.66
C ARG A 157 13.01 -10.98 13.93
N THR A 158 13.00 -12.14 13.28
CA THR A 158 11.82 -12.65 12.56
C THR A 158 10.65 -12.88 13.50
N VAL A 159 10.89 -13.47 14.68
CA VAL A 159 9.84 -13.66 15.70
C VAL A 159 9.28 -12.32 16.17
N THR A 160 10.15 -11.37 16.53
CA THR A 160 9.71 -10.01 16.92
C THR A 160 8.93 -9.30 15.81
N ALA A 161 9.33 -9.49 14.55
CA ALA A 161 8.63 -8.94 13.40
C ALA A 161 7.23 -9.54 13.21
N VAL A 162 7.10 -10.87 13.33
CA VAL A 162 5.81 -11.56 13.26
C VAL A 162 4.87 -11.11 14.36
N GLU A 163 5.35 -11.02 15.61
CA GLU A 163 4.54 -10.56 16.75
C GLU A 163 4.05 -9.11 16.56
N SER A 164 4.93 -8.21 16.13
CA SER A 164 4.58 -6.81 15.90
C SER A 164 3.61 -6.65 14.72
N ILE A 165 3.83 -7.36 13.61
CA ILE A 165 2.92 -7.34 12.46
C ILE A 165 1.56 -7.92 12.84
N ALA A 166 1.54 -9.02 13.59
CA ALA A 166 0.31 -9.61 14.09
C ALA A 166 -0.47 -8.64 14.97
N SER A 167 0.23 -7.89 15.85
CA SER A 167 -0.39 -6.85 16.66
C SER A 167 -0.90 -5.66 15.84
N LEU A 168 -0.16 -5.23 14.81
CA LEU A 168 -0.56 -4.09 13.96
C LEU A 168 -1.73 -4.41 13.02
N CYS A 169 -1.86 -5.67 12.62
CA CYS A 169 -2.91 -6.14 11.71
C CYS A 169 -4.06 -6.86 12.43
N ASP A 170 -4.09 -6.82 13.77
CA ASP A 170 -5.09 -7.50 14.61
C ASP A 170 -5.30 -8.99 14.26
N LEU A 171 -4.19 -9.73 14.03
CA LEU A 171 -4.25 -11.13 13.63
C LEU A 171 -4.64 -12.05 14.79
N ASP A 172 -5.50 -13.02 14.52
CA ASP A 172 -5.80 -14.09 15.46
C ASP A 172 -4.60 -15.06 15.63
N PRO A 173 -4.54 -15.85 16.72
CA PRO A 173 -3.40 -16.74 16.98
C PRO A 173 -3.14 -17.77 15.86
N ALA A 174 -4.17 -18.22 15.15
CA ALA A 174 -4.01 -19.17 14.04
C ALA A 174 -3.43 -18.46 12.79
N ALA A 175 -3.82 -17.21 12.55
CA ALA A 175 -3.24 -16.37 11.52
C ALA A 175 -1.79 -16.02 11.84
N THR A 176 -1.46 -15.68 13.08
CA THR A 176 -0.08 -15.43 13.53
C THR A 176 0.81 -16.65 13.31
N ALA A 177 0.36 -17.85 13.66
CA ALA A 177 1.12 -19.09 13.41
C ALA A 177 1.33 -19.35 11.90
N ARG A 178 0.36 -19.01 11.05
CA ARG A 178 0.53 -19.09 9.58
C ARG A 178 1.54 -18.07 9.08
N LEU A 179 1.52 -16.84 9.61
CA LEU A 179 2.50 -15.81 9.25
C LEU A 179 3.92 -16.23 9.65
N GLU A 180 4.10 -16.82 10.83
CA GLU A 180 5.37 -17.37 11.30
C GLU A 180 5.89 -18.46 10.35
N ASN A 181 5.02 -19.36 9.88
CA ASN A 181 5.39 -20.39 8.91
C ASN A 181 5.83 -19.80 7.56
N TYR A 182 5.14 -18.76 7.08
CA TYR A 182 5.53 -18.04 5.86
C TYR A 182 6.85 -17.28 6.04
N ALA A 183 7.09 -16.68 7.20
CA ALA A 183 8.34 -16.01 7.51
C ALA A 183 9.53 -16.98 7.48
N ARG A 184 9.36 -18.20 8.01
CA ARG A 184 10.42 -19.23 8.03
C ARG A 184 10.65 -19.95 6.71
N THR A 185 9.66 -19.97 5.80
CA THR A 185 9.69 -20.82 4.59
C THR A 185 9.63 -19.98 3.31
N PRO A 186 10.77 -19.53 2.76
CA PRO A 186 10.82 -18.60 1.61
C PRO A 186 10.45 -19.23 0.24
N SER A 187 10.01 -20.48 0.18
CA SER A 187 10.09 -21.30 -1.04
C SER A 187 8.89 -21.28 -1.99
N SER A 188 7.92 -20.37 -1.82
CA SER A 188 6.75 -20.31 -2.70
C SER A 188 6.76 -19.09 -3.61
N ALA A 189 6.51 -19.31 -4.90
CA ALA A 189 6.26 -18.25 -5.88
C ALA A 189 5.01 -17.39 -5.54
N LEU A 190 4.16 -17.87 -4.63
CA LEU A 190 2.95 -17.20 -4.15
C LEU A 190 3.07 -16.70 -2.71
N LEU A 191 4.30 -16.60 -2.18
CA LEU A 191 4.54 -16.22 -0.79
C LEU A 191 3.91 -14.86 -0.46
N LEU A 192 4.24 -13.81 -1.22
CA LEU A 192 3.69 -12.46 -0.98
C LEU A 192 2.18 -12.42 -1.17
N GLU A 193 1.63 -13.14 -2.16
CA GLU A 193 0.17 -13.22 -2.36
C GLU A 193 -0.51 -13.88 -1.14
N SER A 194 0.07 -14.96 -0.62
CA SER A 194 -0.45 -15.68 0.54
C SER A 194 -0.38 -14.85 1.82
N VAL A 195 0.72 -14.10 2.02
CA VAL A 195 0.87 -13.18 3.16
C VAL A 195 -0.14 -12.04 3.05
N LEU A 196 -0.30 -11.40 1.90
CA LEU A 196 -1.30 -10.35 1.73
C LEU A 196 -2.73 -10.85 1.96
N GLN A 197 -3.05 -12.04 1.47
CA GLN A 197 -4.36 -12.65 1.71
C GLN A 197 -4.59 -12.93 3.20
N LEU A 198 -3.55 -13.38 3.92
CA LEU A 198 -3.61 -13.59 5.36
C LEU A 198 -3.86 -12.28 6.12
N LEU A 199 -3.26 -11.18 5.67
CA LEU A 199 -3.46 -9.83 6.22
C LEU A 199 -4.78 -9.17 5.77
N GLY A 200 -5.57 -9.82 4.91
CA GLY A 200 -6.79 -9.24 4.34
C GLY A 200 -6.54 -8.09 3.36
N LEU A 201 -5.35 -8.02 2.77
CA LEU A 201 -4.91 -6.95 1.87
C LEU A 201 -5.04 -7.35 0.39
N PRO A 202 -5.12 -6.37 -0.54
CA PRO A 202 -5.24 -6.67 -1.97
C PRO A 202 -4.02 -7.38 -2.53
N THR A 203 -4.21 -8.58 -3.09
CA THR A 203 -3.11 -9.39 -3.64
C THR A 203 -2.55 -8.86 -4.97
N VAL A 204 -3.19 -7.84 -5.57
CA VAL A 204 -2.72 -7.18 -6.79
C VAL A 204 -1.31 -6.60 -6.62
N ALA A 205 -0.97 -6.14 -5.42
CA ALA A 205 0.36 -5.58 -5.15
C ALA A 205 1.46 -6.63 -5.28
N ALA A 206 1.24 -7.85 -4.78
CA ALA A 206 2.17 -8.96 -4.98
C ALA A 206 2.37 -9.29 -6.47
N LYS A 207 1.29 -9.25 -7.27
CA LYS A 207 1.35 -9.53 -8.72
C LYS A 207 2.12 -8.47 -9.49
N ILE A 208 2.02 -7.21 -9.07
CA ILE A 208 2.78 -6.09 -9.65
C ILE A 208 4.27 -6.22 -9.30
N VAL A 209 4.57 -6.44 -8.01
CA VAL A 209 5.94 -6.51 -7.47
C VAL A 209 6.70 -7.73 -8.02
N GLU A 210 6.07 -8.90 -8.09
CA GLU A 210 6.67 -10.12 -8.68
C GLU A 210 6.64 -10.11 -10.23
N GLY A 211 6.15 -9.05 -10.87
CA GLY A 211 6.11 -8.92 -12.32
C GLY A 211 5.21 -9.93 -13.05
N GLN A 212 4.28 -10.56 -12.34
CA GLN A 212 3.33 -11.53 -12.90
C GLN A 212 2.24 -10.88 -13.77
N ARG A 213 1.99 -9.57 -13.59
CA ARG A 213 1.11 -8.77 -14.45
C ARG A 213 1.78 -7.46 -14.83
N SER A 214 1.57 -7.05 -16.08
CA SER A 214 1.92 -5.69 -16.47
C SER A 214 0.86 -4.71 -15.96
N LEU A 215 1.27 -3.47 -15.72
CA LEU A 215 0.37 -2.43 -15.24
C LEU A 215 -0.73 -2.12 -16.25
N GLU A 216 -0.46 -2.27 -17.54
CA GLU A 216 -1.42 -1.99 -18.61
C GLU A 216 -2.57 -3.01 -18.65
N GLU A 217 -2.37 -4.22 -18.11
CA GLU A 217 -3.37 -5.29 -18.05
C GLU A 217 -4.27 -5.22 -16.82
N LEU A 218 -4.01 -4.29 -15.90
CA LEU A 218 -4.75 -4.17 -14.64
C LEU A 218 -5.91 -3.18 -14.78
N ASP A 219 -7.10 -3.64 -14.45
CA ASP A 219 -8.25 -2.75 -14.26
C ASP A 219 -8.02 -1.82 -13.06
N GLY A 220 -8.32 -0.53 -13.22
CA GLY A 220 -8.21 0.46 -12.15
C GLY A 220 -6.82 1.08 -11.98
N VAL A 221 -5.95 0.96 -12.98
CA VAL A 221 -4.69 1.70 -13.03
C VAL A 221 -4.96 3.17 -13.33
N GLY A 222 -4.33 4.04 -12.55
CA GLY A 222 -4.35 5.48 -12.75
C GLY A 222 -2.95 6.09 -12.61
N ASP A 223 -2.65 7.02 -13.50
CA ASP A 223 -1.50 7.93 -13.38
C ASP A 223 -1.94 9.22 -12.70
N TYR A 224 -1.26 9.58 -11.62
CA TYR A 224 -1.59 10.75 -10.82
C TYR A 224 -0.43 11.74 -10.84
N GLU A 225 -0.72 12.96 -11.27
CA GLU A 225 0.24 14.06 -11.33
C GLU A 225 -0.13 15.12 -10.28
N PRO A 226 0.87 15.81 -9.70
CA PRO A 226 0.61 16.89 -8.77
C PRO A 226 -0.11 18.04 -9.48
N ARG A 227 -1.28 18.42 -8.97
CA ARG A 227 -2.09 19.54 -9.46
C ARG A 227 -2.49 20.45 -8.30
N SER A 228 -2.93 21.67 -8.62
CA SER A 228 -3.52 22.56 -7.61
C SER A 228 -4.75 21.91 -6.97
N THR A 229 -5.01 22.20 -5.69
CA THR A 229 -6.11 21.60 -4.91
C THR A 229 -7.48 21.66 -5.59
N GLY A 230 -7.80 22.77 -6.28
CA GLY A 230 -9.06 22.92 -7.01
C GLY A 230 -9.20 21.95 -8.19
N LEU A 231 -8.10 21.66 -8.90
CA LEU A 231 -8.08 20.66 -9.97
C LEU A 231 -8.11 19.23 -9.40
N SER A 232 -7.43 18.97 -8.28
CA SER A 232 -7.51 17.68 -7.59
C SER A 232 -8.94 17.37 -7.09
N LEU A 233 -9.69 18.39 -6.66
CA LEU A 233 -11.12 18.27 -6.34
C LEU A 233 -11.97 17.89 -7.56
N LEU A 234 -11.75 18.51 -8.71
CA LEU A 234 -12.49 18.17 -9.93
C LEU A 234 -12.14 16.77 -10.43
N ASP A 235 -10.86 16.41 -10.36
CA ASP A 235 -10.40 15.08 -10.73
C ASP A 235 -11.00 14.02 -9.79
N SER A 236 -10.93 14.21 -8.47
CA SER A 236 -11.42 13.24 -7.48
C SER A 236 -12.90 12.88 -7.65
N VAL A 237 -13.77 13.89 -7.83
CA VAL A 237 -15.21 13.69 -7.98
C VAL A 237 -15.55 12.99 -9.30
N SER A 238 -14.66 13.07 -10.29
CA SER A 238 -14.83 12.39 -11.59
C SER A 238 -14.32 10.95 -11.62
N VAL A 239 -13.61 10.50 -10.58
CA VAL A 239 -13.10 9.12 -10.47
C VAL A 239 -14.16 8.23 -9.82
N GLU A 240 -14.35 7.03 -10.36
CA GLU A 240 -15.18 6.01 -9.73
C GLU A 240 -14.43 5.40 -8.53
N PRO A 241 -15.01 5.42 -7.32
CA PRO A 241 -14.41 4.78 -6.15
C PRO A 241 -14.41 3.26 -6.29
N SER A 242 -13.37 2.60 -5.77
CA SER A 242 -13.26 1.13 -5.70
C SER A 242 -13.88 0.57 -4.41
N ALA A 243 -14.00 1.37 -3.34
CA ALA A 243 -14.56 0.93 -2.07
C ALA A 243 -16.07 0.63 -2.13
N THR A 244 -16.57 -0.17 -1.18
CA THR A 244 -17.97 -0.67 -1.15
C THR A 244 -18.87 0.01 -0.13
N ASP A 245 -18.37 1.02 0.59
CA ASP A 245 -19.13 1.76 1.59
C ASP A 245 -20.27 2.60 0.99
N VAL A 246 -21.10 3.19 1.86
CA VAL A 246 -22.29 3.94 1.44
C VAL A 246 -21.93 5.18 0.62
N LEU A 247 -20.89 5.93 1.03
CA LEU A 247 -20.48 7.13 0.32
C LEU A 247 -19.92 6.77 -1.06
N SER A 248 -19.07 5.75 -1.13
CA SER A 248 -18.56 5.23 -2.41
C SER A 248 -19.67 4.76 -3.34
N ARG A 249 -20.73 4.13 -2.81
CA ARG A 249 -21.92 3.76 -3.60
C ARG A 249 -22.65 4.99 -4.16
N ILE A 250 -22.81 6.04 -3.36
CA ILE A 250 -23.45 7.30 -3.78
C ILE A 250 -22.60 7.98 -4.86
N GLN A 251 -21.30 8.14 -4.63
CA GLN A 251 -20.38 8.73 -5.60
C GLN A 251 -20.35 7.93 -6.91
N ARG A 252 -20.29 6.60 -6.83
CA ARG A 252 -20.39 5.71 -8.00
C ARG A 252 -21.69 5.90 -8.77
N ALA A 253 -22.81 6.12 -8.08
CA ALA A 253 -24.09 6.39 -8.73
C ALA A 253 -24.05 7.69 -9.54
N TYR A 254 -23.43 8.75 -9.00
CA TYR A 254 -23.26 10.03 -9.72
C TYR A 254 -22.33 9.89 -10.94
N VAL A 255 -21.19 9.20 -10.79
CA VAL A 255 -20.24 8.97 -11.90
C VAL A 255 -20.89 8.15 -13.02
N ARG A 256 -21.63 7.09 -12.68
CA ARG A 256 -22.29 6.22 -13.67
C ARG A 256 -23.51 6.88 -14.32
N ARG A 257 -24.22 7.74 -13.60
CA ARG A 257 -25.42 8.45 -14.06
C ARG A 257 -25.24 9.97 -13.91
N PRO A 258 -24.37 10.60 -14.71
CA PRO A 258 -24.09 12.03 -14.59
C PRO A 258 -25.34 12.89 -14.82
N GLY A 259 -26.36 12.39 -15.52
CA GLY A 259 -27.64 13.09 -15.69
C GLY A 259 -28.34 13.44 -14.37
N LEU A 260 -28.04 12.74 -13.27
CA LEU A 260 -28.53 13.11 -11.94
C LEU A 260 -27.99 14.47 -11.46
N LEU A 261 -26.73 14.79 -11.78
CA LEU A 261 -26.12 16.08 -11.45
C LEU A 261 -26.81 17.23 -12.21
N LEU A 262 -27.14 17.00 -13.49
CA LEU A 262 -27.92 17.98 -14.27
C LEU A 262 -29.35 18.14 -13.75
N ALA A 263 -29.99 17.05 -13.32
CA ALA A 263 -31.33 17.11 -12.75
C ALA A 263 -31.35 17.90 -11.43
N LEU A 264 -30.35 17.68 -10.57
CA LEU A 264 -30.18 18.40 -9.31
C LEU A 264 -29.89 19.89 -9.56
N GLY A 265 -28.88 20.20 -10.39
CA GLY A 265 -28.55 21.58 -10.74
C GLY A 265 -29.70 22.30 -11.45
N GLY A 266 -30.47 21.60 -12.28
CA GLY A 266 -31.68 22.15 -12.90
C GLY A 266 -32.77 22.50 -11.89
N ALA A 267 -32.97 21.67 -10.86
CA ALA A 267 -33.89 21.95 -9.77
C ALA A 267 -33.43 23.15 -8.92
N GLU A 268 -32.13 23.24 -8.62
CA GLU A 268 -31.52 24.37 -7.91
C GLU A 268 -31.66 25.69 -8.69
N VAL A 269 -31.46 25.68 -10.01
CA VAL A 269 -31.72 26.85 -10.88
C VAL A 269 -33.18 27.28 -10.79
N ALA A 270 -34.12 26.33 -10.85
CA ALA A 270 -35.55 26.64 -10.78
C ALA A 270 -35.94 27.26 -9.42
N LEU A 271 -35.43 26.69 -8.32
CA LEU A 271 -35.63 27.23 -6.97
C LEU A 271 -34.96 28.60 -6.81
N GLY A 272 -33.72 28.74 -7.27
CA GLY A 272 -32.96 29.99 -7.25
C GLY A 272 -33.68 31.11 -8.02
N ALA A 273 -34.22 30.81 -9.20
CA ALA A 273 -35.01 31.77 -9.99
C ALA A 273 -36.31 32.16 -9.27
N GLY A 274 -37.00 31.20 -8.63
CA GLY A 274 -38.18 31.47 -7.81
C GLY A 274 -37.87 32.42 -6.64
N LEU A 275 -36.78 32.17 -5.93
CA LEU A 275 -36.30 33.02 -4.83
C LEU A 275 -35.86 34.41 -5.30
N ALA A 276 -35.16 34.51 -6.44
CA ALA A 276 -34.81 35.78 -7.06
C ALA A 276 -36.06 36.59 -7.44
N GLY A 277 -37.08 35.93 -7.99
CA GLY A 277 -38.37 36.56 -8.30
C GLY A 277 -39.09 37.10 -7.06
N LEU A 278 -39.02 36.37 -5.93
CA LEU A 278 -39.54 36.86 -4.64
C LEU A 278 -38.72 38.04 -4.09
N ALA A 279 -37.40 38.00 -4.22
CA ALA A 279 -36.53 39.11 -3.82
C ALA A 279 -36.79 40.38 -4.65
N ALA A 280 -37.01 40.24 -5.97
CA ALA A 280 -37.28 41.34 -6.89
C ALA A 280 -38.62 42.06 -6.62
N ARG A 281 -39.58 41.39 -5.97
CA ARG A 281 -40.84 42.01 -5.53
C ARG A 281 -40.69 42.95 -4.34
N GLY A 282 -39.53 42.98 -3.69
CA GLY A 282 -39.22 43.86 -2.56
C GLY A 282 -39.87 43.44 -1.24
N GLY A 283 -39.52 44.15 -0.15
CA GLY A 283 -40.03 43.90 1.20
C GLY A 283 -38.95 43.49 2.22
N ARG A 284 -39.37 43.27 3.48
CA ARG A 284 -38.45 43.01 4.62
C ARG A 284 -37.57 41.75 4.42
N GLY A 285 -38.00 40.79 3.60
CA GLY A 285 -37.28 39.53 3.33
C GLY A 285 -36.44 39.51 2.05
N ALA A 286 -36.41 40.59 1.25
CA ALA A 286 -35.81 40.56 -0.09
C ALA A 286 -34.31 40.20 -0.09
N ARG A 287 -33.55 40.66 0.91
CA ARG A 287 -32.13 40.31 1.04
C ARG A 287 -31.90 38.82 1.32
N VAL A 288 -32.75 38.21 2.15
CA VAL A 288 -32.65 36.79 2.52
C VAL A 288 -32.95 35.90 1.32
N PHE A 289 -34.00 36.22 0.57
CA PHE A 289 -34.34 35.48 -0.66
C PHE A 289 -33.29 35.69 -1.76
N GLY A 290 -32.71 36.89 -1.86
CA GLY A 290 -31.61 37.17 -2.79
C GLY A 290 -30.34 36.39 -2.47
N SER A 291 -29.94 36.33 -1.20
CA SER A 291 -28.77 35.52 -0.78
C SER A 291 -29.02 34.03 -0.96
N ALA A 292 -30.21 33.54 -0.62
CA ALA A 292 -30.58 32.13 -0.84
C ALA A 292 -30.58 31.78 -2.33
N SER A 293 -31.09 32.66 -3.19
CA SER A 293 -31.03 32.50 -4.64
C SER A 293 -29.59 32.42 -5.17
N ALA A 294 -28.70 33.30 -4.71
CA ALA A 294 -27.29 33.28 -5.10
C ALA A 294 -26.58 31.98 -4.70
N LEU A 295 -26.90 31.43 -3.51
CA LEU A 295 -26.41 30.12 -3.09
C LEU A 295 -26.90 29.01 -4.02
N MET A 296 -28.20 28.99 -4.35
CA MET A 296 -28.78 27.99 -5.27
C MET A 296 -28.13 28.03 -6.65
N PHE A 297 -27.87 29.23 -7.21
CA PHE A 297 -27.17 29.34 -8.49
C PHE A 297 -25.70 28.91 -8.42
N SER A 298 -25.03 29.16 -7.29
CA SER A 298 -23.65 28.74 -7.08
C SER A 298 -23.53 27.22 -7.00
N ASP A 299 -24.46 26.56 -6.30
CA ASP A 299 -24.53 25.10 -6.22
C ASP A 299 -24.82 24.49 -7.60
N ALA A 300 -25.79 25.05 -8.33
CA ALA A 300 -26.11 24.59 -9.68
C ALA A 300 -24.93 24.71 -10.65
N ALA A 301 -24.15 25.79 -10.55
CA ALA A 301 -22.94 25.97 -11.35
C ALA A 301 -21.87 24.91 -11.01
N LEU A 302 -21.74 24.54 -9.73
CA LEU A 302 -20.87 23.47 -9.28
C LEU A 302 -21.35 22.11 -9.81
N GLN A 303 -22.65 21.80 -9.72
CA GLN A 303 -23.23 20.57 -10.28
C GLN A 303 -22.99 20.47 -11.80
N ALA A 304 -23.11 21.57 -12.53
CA ALA A 304 -22.86 21.63 -13.97
C ALA A 304 -21.36 21.42 -14.30
N ALA A 305 -20.45 22.01 -13.52
CA ALA A 305 -19.02 21.80 -13.67
C ALA A 305 -18.62 20.34 -13.41
N LEU A 306 -19.18 19.72 -12.36
CA LEU A 306 -19.00 18.30 -12.06
C LEU A 306 -19.56 17.39 -13.15
N TRP A 307 -20.73 17.71 -13.69
CA TRP A 307 -21.27 16.98 -14.84
C TRP A 307 -20.34 17.04 -16.05
N ALA A 308 -19.81 18.23 -16.35
CA ALA A 308 -18.91 18.43 -17.48
C ALA A 308 -17.61 17.64 -17.31
N SER A 309 -17.02 17.62 -16.10
CA SER A 309 -15.79 16.86 -15.81
C SER A 309 -16.02 15.35 -15.94
N VAL A 310 -17.07 14.80 -15.32
CA VAL A 310 -17.43 13.37 -15.42
C VAL A 310 -17.68 12.97 -16.88
N ARG A 311 -18.40 13.80 -17.63
CA ARG A 311 -18.72 13.54 -19.04
C ARG A 311 -17.50 13.61 -19.95
N ALA A 312 -16.60 14.57 -19.73
CA ALA A 312 -15.37 14.70 -20.50
C ALA A 312 -14.47 13.47 -20.32
N ARG A 313 -14.41 12.93 -19.10
CA ARG A 313 -13.62 11.73 -18.78
C ARG A 313 -14.19 10.47 -19.42
N LYS A 314 -15.51 10.28 -19.44
CA LYS A 314 -16.16 9.11 -20.09
C LYS A 314 -15.95 9.06 -21.61
N ARG A 315 -15.52 10.15 -22.24
CA ARG A 315 -15.25 10.24 -23.69
C ARG A 315 -13.79 9.97 -24.07
N ARG A 316 -12.90 9.89 -23.09
CA ARG A 316 -11.51 9.46 -23.27
C ARG A 316 -11.43 7.95 -23.10
#